data_AF-A0A849QDQ3-F1
#
_entry.id   AF-A0A849QDQ3-F1
#
_cell.length_a   1.000
_cell.length_b   1.000
_cell.length_c   1.000
_cell.angle_alpha   90.00
_cell.angle_beta   90.00
_cell.angle_gamma   90.00
#
_symmetry.space_group_name_H-M   'P 1'
#
loop_
_entity.id
_entity.type
_entity.pdbx_description
1 polymer ?
#
loop_
_entity_poly.entity_id
_entity_poly.type
_entity_poly.pdbx_seq_one_letter_code
_entity_poly.pdbx_strand_id
1 'polypeptide(L)'
;MTGKWRLLDTGVADAATNMCIDKALLEARAADRSPNTLRFLQFSPPAVLIGYHQSVELEVRVAYCLSENVEVNRRLTGGGAIFFDETQLGWEIVATKEGLPGDALALNELMCRGLIGALDRLGVEASFRPVNDVEVRGRKISGTGGTESGGAFLFQGTLLVDFDVDTMVRALRIPTEKLRDKEIDSIRDRVTCLKWLLGEVPSLPTIKEAIADGFGQVLGADFEEGDLTPWEAEFVSANLETFRSEEWIHRIRRPLGSHRMLYSVHKAPGGLIRTSLLLDDARSIIKYALITGDFFAFPDTTVLDLGSVLKNCPVIRMEDRIRTFFEEHRPDTPGVTADDFIKAVGAAVRKRDLEAIGLSPEEASSIHEINNALEHMGEASVVLLPYCAKWVDCDLRYDEDCIECGGCTVGVAYELARRNNMEPITIVNFEHLLAVLDDMRRSGVSSYMGCCCEPFFAKHWMEMEDAGISGLLIDVEHTSCYELDQEAEAKRGEFRGQTSLNVDIMEKLFSGGGRIEAGTDPTKDVSIKRGKDGRRVLFEEEVEMEGDA
;
A
#
# COMPACT_ATOMS: atom_id res chain seq x y z
N MET A 1 7.73 35.14 5.38
CA MET A 1 6.29 35.15 5.08
C MET A 1 5.54 35.86 6.20
N THR A 2 5.84 37.14 6.45
CA THR A 2 5.12 37.92 7.48
C THR A 2 3.82 38.46 6.89
N GLY A 3 2.68 38.03 7.39
CA GLY A 3 1.39 38.49 6.90
C GLY A 3 0.22 37.92 7.70
N LYS A 4 -0.95 38.51 7.48
CA LYS A 4 -2.21 38.05 8.07
C LYS A 4 -2.72 36.82 7.32
N TRP A 5 -3.00 35.76 8.06
CA TRP A 5 -3.56 34.50 7.57
C TRP A 5 -4.93 34.31 8.20
N ARG A 6 -5.82 33.60 7.49
CA ARG A 6 -7.14 33.25 8.02
C ARG A 6 -7.02 32.05 8.96
N LEU A 7 -7.65 32.14 10.13
CA LEU A 7 -7.97 31.02 10.98
C LEU A 7 -9.42 30.62 10.73
N LEU A 8 -9.63 29.44 10.19
CA LEU A 8 -10.95 28.92 9.84
C LEU A 8 -11.27 27.70 10.71
N ASP A 9 -12.31 27.78 11.54
CA ASP A 9 -12.76 26.63 12.33
C ASP A 9 -14.09 26.13 11.77
N THR A 10 -14.06 25.04 11.00
CA THR A 10 -15.28 24.46 10.42
C THR A 10 -16.03 23.56 11.40
N GLY A 11 -15.48 23.35 12.60
CA GLY A 11 -16.08 22.48 13.60
C GLY A 11 -16.21 21.03 13.14
N VAL A 12 -17.33 20.41 13.50
CA VAL A 12 -17.64 19.01 13.22
C VAL A 12 -18.54 18.93 11.99
N ALA A 13 -18.18 18.11 10.99
CA ALA A 13 -18.97 17.89 9.78
C ALA A 13 -18.88 16.43 9.28
N ASP A 14 -19.76 16.07 8.34
CA ASP A 14 -19.69 14.76 7.64
C ASP A 14 -18.44 14.67 6.74
N ALA A 15 -18.03 13.45 6.39
CA ALA A 15 -16.78 13.23 5.66
C ALA A 15 -16.79 13.91 4.30
N ALA A 16 -17.90 13.84 3.55
CA ALA A 16 -18.00 14.43 2.22
C ALA A 16 -17.90 15.97 2.27
N THR A 17 -18.52 16.58 3.28
CA THR A 17 -18.49 18.03 3.49
C THR A 17 -17.07 18.49 3.78
N ASN A 18 -16.37 17.84 4.70
CA ASN A 18 -14.97 18.16 4.98
C ASN A 18 -14.12 18.04 3.71
N MET A 19 -14.16 16.91 3.00
CA MET A 19 -13.36 16.71 1.78
C MET A 19 -13.70 17.72 0.66
N CYS A 20 -14.96 18.15 0.58
CA CYS A 20 -15.37 19.17 -0.37
C CYS A 20 -14.81 20.56 -0.01
N ILE A 21 -14.79 20.90 1.29
CA ILE A 21 -14.17 22.14 1.77
C ILE A 21 -12.66 22.11 1.51
N ASP A 22 -11.96 21.00 1.74
CA ASP A 22 -10.53 20.87 1.43
C ASP A 22 -10.25 21.26 -0.02
N LYS A 23 -11.08 20.77 -0.95
CA LYS A 23 -10.94 21.07 -2.37
C LYS A 23 -11.26 22.52 -2.66
N ALA A 24 -12.33 23.06 -2.05
CA ALA A 24 -12.71 24.46 -2.20
C ALA A 24 -11.58 25.39 -1.75
N LEU A 25 -10.97 25.16 -0.59
CA LEU A 25 -9.87 25.96 -0.06
C LEU A 25 -8.66 25.91 -0.98
N LEU A 26 -8.27 24.70 -1.42
CA LEU A 26 -7.11 24.51 -2.29
C LEU A 26 -7.30 25.19 -3.65
N GLU A 27 -8.45 25.00 -4.30
CA GLU A 27 -8.75 25.64 -5.59
C GLU A 27 -8.90 27.16 -5.46
N ALA A 28 -9.52 27.64 -4.37
CA ALA A 28 -9.65 29.07 -4.12
C ALA A 28 -8.27 29.72 -3.94
N ARG A 29 -7.37 29.08 -3.19
CA ARG A 29 -6.02 29.60 -2.99
C ARG A 29 -5.19 29.55 -4.27
N ALA A 30 -5.27 28.45 -5.03
CA ALA A 30 -4.61 28.31 -6.33
C ALA A 30 -5.05 29.40 -7.32
N ALA A 31 -6.32 29.81 -7.26
CA ALA A 31 -6.88 30.88 -8.08
C ALA A 31 -6.70 32.29 -7.47
N ASP A 32 -5.94 32.43 -6.37
CA ASP A 32 -5.75 33.66 -5.59
C ASP A 32 -7.07 34.35 -5.15
N ARG A 33 -8.09 33.55 -4.87
CA ARG A 33 -9.44 33.98 -4.42
C ARG A 33 -9.64 33.89 -2.90
N SER A 34 -8.67 33.31 -2.20
CA SER A 34 -8.72 33.04 -0.77
C SER A 34 -7.37 33.36 -0.13
N PRO A 35 -7.30 33.86 1.11
CA PRO A 35 -6.03 34.07 1.80
C PRO A 35 -5.37 32.73 2.16
N ASN A 36 -4.07 32.77 2.51
CA ASN A 36 -3.45 31.64 3.19
C ASN A 36 -4.23 31.35 4.49
N THR A 37 -4.51 30.07 4.74
CA THR A 37 -5.46 29.64 5.77
C THR A 37 -4.87 28.53 6.64
N LEU A 38 -5.01 28.65 7.95
CA LEU A 38 -5.01 27.52 8.88
C LEU A 38 -6.46 27.15 9.15
N ARG A 39 -6.83 25.89 8.92
CA ARG A 39 -8.16 25.37 9.22
C ARG A 39 -8.12 24.30 10.30
N PHE A 40 -9.15 24.28 11.14
CA PHE A 40 -9.48 23.18 12.05
C PHE A 40 -10.76 22.46 11.62
N LEU A 41 -10.76 21.14 11.74
CA LEU A 41 -11.89 20.28 11.38
C LEU A 41 -11.96 19.03 12.25
N GLN A 42 -13.17 18.47 12.34
CA GLN A 42 -13.48 17.20 12.99
C GLN A 42 -14.60 16.49 12.23
N PHE A 43 -14.79 15.20 12.51
CA PHE A 43 -15.70 14.35 11.75
C PHE A 43 -16.83 13.80 12.64
N SER A 44 -18.07 13.95 12.20
CA SER A 44 -19.21 13.22 12.74
C SER A 44 -20.23 12.99 11.62
N PRO A 45 -20.68 11.75 11.38
CA PRO A 45 -20.25 10.52 12.08
C PRO A 45 -18.76 10.19 11.89
N PRO A 46 -18.18 9.27 12.68
CA PRO A 46 -16.81 8.81 12.47
C PRO A 46 -16.60 8.34 11.03
N ALA A 47 -15.40 8.51 10.51
CA ALA A 47 -15.11 8.26 9.11
C ALA A 47 -13.79 7.50 8.92
N VAL A 48 -13.80 6.55 7.99
CA VAL A 48 -12.61 6.04 7.33
C VAL A 48 -12.33 6.89 6.10
N LEU A 49 -11.17 7.55 6.10
CA LEU A 49 -10.69 8.33 4.97
C LEU A 49 -9.60 7.55 4.26
N ILE A 50 -9.87 7.06 3.06
CA ILE A 50 -8.87 6.37 2.22
C ILE A 50 -8.02 7.36 1.44
N GLY A 51 -6.74 7.02 1.25
CA GLY A 51 -5.81 7.84 0.47
C GLY A 51 -6.19 7.93 -1.00
N TYR A 52 -5.74 9.00 -1.65
CA TYR A 52 -6.10 9.32 -3.03
C TYR A 52 -5.81 8.17 -4.02
N HIS A 53 -4.73 7.43 -3.81
CA HIS A 53 -4.31 6.30 -4.67
C HIS A 53 -4.77 4.92 -4.18
N GLN A 54 -5.52 4.84 -3.08
CA GLN A 54 -5.95 3.57 -2.50
C GLN A 54 -7.28 3.08 -3.07
N SER A 55 -7.52 1.77 -3.00
CA SER A 55 -8.80 1.15 -3.34
C SER A 55 -9.60 0.88 -2.06
N VAL A 56 -10.87 1.25 -2.04
CA VAL A 56 -11.75 1.04 -0.87
C VAL A 56 -11.78 -0.44 -0.47
N GLU A 57 -11.87 -1.32 -1.46
CA GLU A 57 -12.03 -2.76 -1.29
C GLU A 57 -10.82 -3.41 -0.61
N LEU A 58 -9.62 -2.84 -0.80
CA LEU A 58 -8.38 -3.33 -0.21
C LEU A 58 -8.12 -2.76 1.19
N GLU A 59 -8.60 -1.55 1.47
CA GLU A 59 -8.24 -0.82 2.70
C GLU A 59 -9.34 -0.79 3.76
N VAL A 60 -10.59 -1.11 3.41
CA VAL A 60 -11.74 -0.86 4.30
C VAL A 60 -12.60 -2.10 4.48
N ARG A 61 -13.02 -2.37 5.72
CA ARG A 61 -14.06 -3.36 6.03
C ARG A 61 -15.43 -2.69 5.86
N VAL A 62 -15.85 -2.47 4.61
CA VAL A 62 -17.07 -1.70 4.27
C VAL A 62 -18.32 -2.19 5.02
N ALA A 63 -18.52 -3.51 5.15
CA ALA A 63 -19.66 -4.07 5.87
C ALA A 63 -19.69 -3.69 7.36
N TYR A 64 -18.52 -3.64 8.01
CA TYR A 64 -18.38 -3.19 9.39
C TYR A 64 -18.65 -1.69 9.50
N CYS A 65 -18.09 -0.90 8.59
CA CYS A 65 -18.28 0.55 8.59
C CYS A 65 -19.77 0.90 8.48
N LEU A 66 -20.49 0.22 7.59
CA LEU A 66 -21.94 0.37 7.44
C LEU A 66 -22.72 -0.02 8.71
N SER A 67 -22.31 -1.07 9.43
CA SER A 67 -23.03 -1.51 10.65
C SER A 67 -22.80 -0.59 11.84
N GLU A 68 -21.61 0.00 11.95
CA GLU A 68 -21.23 0.90 13.05
C GLU A 68 -21.43 2.38 12.74
N ASN A 69 -22.12 2.71 11.64
CA ASN A 69 -22.34 4.08 11.18
C ASN A 69 -21.03 4.88 11.03
N VAL A 70 -20.00 4.22 10.49
CA VAL A 70 -18.73 4.82 10.11
C VAL A 70 -18.79 5.13 8.61
N GLU A 71 -18.63 6.40 8.25
CA GLU A 71 -18.58 6.83 6.85
C GLU A 71 -17.30 6.36 6.17
N VAL A 72 -17.35 6.15 4.86
CA VAL A 72 -16.16 5.88 4.04
C VAL A 72 -16.06 6.96 2.99
N ASN A 73 -14.94 7.70 2.97
CA ASN A 73 -14.70 8.72 1.96
C ASN A 73 -13.23 8.72 1.49
N ARG A 74 -12.95 9.43 0.40
CA ARG A 74 -11.62 9.59 -0.19
C ARG A 74 -11.13 11.00 0.00
N ARG A 75 -9.90 11.13 0.50
CA ARG A 75 -9.22 12.41 0.66
C ARG A 75 -8.41 12.81 -0.58
N LEU A 76 -8.08 14.10 -0.66
CA LEU A 76 -7.29 14.69 -1.76
C LEU A 76 -5.79 14.35 -1.69
N THR A 77 -5.34 13.80 -0.58
CA THR A 77 -3.93 13.50 -0.30
C THR A 77 -3.64 12.00 -0.45
N GLY A 78 -2.40 11.66 -0.76
CA GLY A 78 -1.89 10.29 -0.73
C GLY A 78 -1.81 9.71 0.69
N GLY A 79 -1.02 8.64 0.86
CA GLY A 79 -0.84 7.97 2.15
C GLY A 79 -1.84 6.85 2.44
N GLY A 80 -1.71 6.21 3.60
CA GLY A 80 -2.56 5.08 4.03
C GLY A 80 -3.93 5.47 4.59
N ALA A 81 -4.88 4.53 4.68
CA ALA A 81 -6.22 4.80 5.18
C ALA A 81 -6.18 5.17 6.67
N ILE A 82 -7.01 6.13 7.08
CA ILE A 82 -7.08 6.62 8.46
C ILE A 82 -8.51 6.55 8.98
N PHE A 83 -8.65 6.38 10.29
CA PHE A 83 -9.91 6.52 11.02
C PHE A 83 -9.94 7.86 11.75
N PHE A 84 -11.05 8.58 11.65
CA PHE A 84 -11.20 9.92 12.21
C PHE A 84 -12.58 10.05 12.86
N ASP A 85 -12.65 10.52 14.10
CA ASP A 85 -13.88 10.81 14.83
C ASP A 85 -13.86 12.22 15.46
N GLU A 86 -14.89 12.56 16.22
CA GLU A 86 -15.03 13.85 16.91
C GLU A 86 -14.07 14.00 18.12
N THR A 87 -13.32 12.97 18.47
CA THR A 87 -12.38 13.00 19.61
C THR A 87 -10.97 13.36 19.18
N GLN A 88 -10.71 13.39 17.87
CA GLN A 88 -9.46 13.84 17.26
C GLN A 88 -9.62 15.25 16.69
N LEU A 89 -8.50 15.97 16.51
CA LEU A 89 -8.51 17.31 15.90
C LEU A 89 -7.71 17.31 14.60
N GLY A 90 -8.35 17.70 13.50
CA GLY A 90 -7.69 17.89 12.22
C GLY A 90 -7.20 19.32 12.12
N TRP A 91 -6.04 19.50 11.49
CA TRP A 91 -5.53 20.81 11.11
C TRP A 91 -5.05 20.80 9.67
N GLU A 92 -5.22 21.92 8.98
CA GLU A 92 -4.88 22.10 7.57
C GLU A 92 -4.22 23.45 7.33
N ILE A 93 -3.11 23.45 6.61
CA ILE A 93 -2.44 24.64 6.08
C ILE A 93 -2.68 24.69 4.58
N VAL A 94 -3.38 25.73 4.11
CA VAL A 94 -3.61 25.98 2.69
C VAL A 94 -2.95 27.29 2.31
N ALA A 95 -1.92 27.24 1.47
CA ALA A 95 -1.14 28.43 1.11
C ALA A 95 -0.49 28.30 -0.28
N THR A 96 0.09 29.40 -0.77
CA THR A 96 0.96 29.36 -1.94
C THR A 96 2.33 28.79 -1.58
N LYS A 97 3.02 28.20 -2.55
CA LYS A 97 4.38 27.65 -2.37
C LYS A 97 5.47 28.73 -2.21
N GLU A 98 5.14 30.00 -2.29
CA GLU A 98 6.10 31.10 -2.22
C GLU A 98 6.82 31.15 -0.87
N GLY A 99 8.14 31.02 -0.89
CA GLY A 99 8.97 31.08 0.33
C GLY A 99 8.99 29.80 1.16
N LEU A 100 8.39 28.70 0.66
CA LEU A 100 8.44 27.37 1.26
C LEU A 100 9.51 26.49 0.61
N PRO A 101 9.97 25.43 1.32
CA PRO A 101 10.85 24.44 0.72
C PRO A 101 10.21 23.81 -0.54
N GLY A 102 11.01 23.64 -1.59
CA GLY A 102 10.58 22.97 -2.83
C GLY A 102 10.69 21.45 -2.77
N ASP A 103 11.39 20.90 -1.78
CA ASP A 103 11.53 19.47 -1.52
C ASP A 103 10.44 19.02 -0.54
N ALA A 104 9.71 17.95 -0.87
CA ALA A 104 8.59 17.49 -0.04
C ALA A 104 9.01 17.03 1.36
N LEU A 105 10.18 16.42 1.55
CA LEU A 105 10.62 16.00 2.88
C LEU A 105 10.91 17.23 3.76
N ALA A 106 11.58 18.24 3.22
CA ALA A 106 11.82 19.50 3.91
C ALA A 106 10.50 20.26 4.20
N LEU A 107 9.51 20.19 3.31
CA LEU A 107 8.18 20.74 3.54
C LEU A 107 7.44 19.98 4.66
N ASN A 108 7.47 18.65 4.64
CA ASN A 108 6.88 17.80 5.69
C ASN A 108 7.47 18.14 7.06
N GLU A 109 8.79 18.23 7.14
CA GLU A 109 9.48 18.58 8.38
C GLU A 109 9.09 19.99 8.86
N LEU A 110 9.00 20.97 7.95
CA LEU A 110 8.57 22.32 8.29
C LEU A 110 7.15 22.35 8.86
N MET A 111 6.22 21.64 8.25
CA MET A 111 4.83 21.57 8.71
C MET A 111 4.73 20.84 10.05
N CYS A 112 5.45 19.73 10.21
CA CYS A 112 5.53 19.01 11.48
C CYS A 112 6.11 19.87 12.60
N ARG A 113 7.09 20.75 12.32
CA ARG A 113 7.62 21.70 13.31
C ARG A 113 6.55 22.63 13.88
N GLY A 114 5.56 23.03 13.09
CA GLY A 114 4.43 23.84 13.58
C GLY A 114 3.65 23.11 14.67
N LEU A 115 3.29 21.86 14.43
CA LEU A 115 2.62 21.01 15.42
C LEU A 115 3.52 20.67 16.62
N ILE A 116 4.83 20.43 16.41
CA ILE A 116 5.78 20.18 17.49
C ILE A 116 5.85 21.40 18.43
N GLY A 117 5.90 22.62 17.89
CA GLY A 117 5.85 23.83 18.71
C GLY A 117 4.55 23.99 19.51
N ALA A 118 3.43 23.52 18.95
CA ALA A 118 2.16 23.46 19.66
C ALA A 118 2.19 22.46 20.82
N LEU A 119 2.73 21.27 20.59
CA LEU A 119 2.85 20.21 21.60
C LEU A 119 3.79 20.63 22.75
N ASP A 120 4.90 21.31 22.45
CA ASP A 120 5.81 21.86 23.47
C ASP A 120 5.09 22.81 24.43
N ARG A 121 4.22 23.68 23.90
CA ARG A 121 3.38 24.60 24.69
C ARG A 121 2.36 23.88 25.57
N LEU A 122 1.92 22.68 25.17
CA LEU A 122 1.07 21.79 25.96
C LEU A 122 1.88 20.91 26.93
N GLY A 123 3.20 21.09 27.01
CA GLY A 123 4.10 20.33 27.87
C GLY A 123 4.45 18.94 27.33
N VAL A 124 4.30 18.71 26.02
CA VAL A 124 4.58 17.44 25.34
C VAL A 124 5.79 17.59 24.44
N GLU A 125 6.89 16.93 24.81
CA GLU A 125 8.11 16.87 24.01
C GLU A 125 7.92 15.93 22.82
N ALA A 126 7.83 16.50 21.62
CA ALA A 126 7.59 15.77 20.37
C ALA A 126 8.72 15.99 19.37
N SER A 127 8.89 15.05 18.44
CA SER A 127 9.90 15.11 17.38
C SER A 127 9.32 14.70 16.03
N PHE A 128 9.95 15.17 14.95
CA PHE A 128 9.62 14.74 13.61
C PHE A 128 10.15 13.32 13.36
N ARG A 129 9.27 12.46 12.86
CA ARG A 129 9.58 11.11 12.41
C ARG A 129 9.40 11.06 10.89
N PRO A 130 10.48 11.01 10.10
CA PRO A 130 10.38 10.83 8.66
C PRO A 130 9.55 9.58 8.31
N VAL A 131 8.73 9.62 7.27
CA VAL A 131 8.71 10.65 6.21
C VAL A 131 7.78 11.84 6.53
N ASN A 132 6.78 11.66 7.39
CA ASN A 132 5.65 12.60 7.52
C ASN A 132 4.90 12.53 8.86
N ASP A 133 5.51 12.00 9.92
CA ASP A 133 4.85 11.79 11.20
C ASP A 133 5.44 12.67 12.31
N VAL A 134 4.64 12.93 13.35
CA VAL A 134 5.13 13.48 14.62
C VAL A 134 5.01 12.40 15.68
N GLU A 135 6.06 12.22 16.47
CA GLU A 135 6.12 11.21 17.51
C GLU A 135 6.53 11.78 18.88
N VAL A 136 6.14 11.05 19.92
CA VAL A 136 6.52 11.29 21.32
C VAL A 136 7.05 9.98 21.87
N ARG A 137 8.33 9.95 22.25
CA ARG A 137 9.02 8.75 22.76
C ARG A 137 8.87 7.54 21.81
N GLY A 138 9.08 7.76 20.50
CA GLY A 138 9.01 6.73 19.46
C GLY A 138 7.59 6.32 19.02
N ARG A 139 6.56 6.95 19.60
CA ARG A 139 5.14 6.66 19.31
C ARG A 139 4.47 7.80 18.57
N LYS A 140 3.81 7.51 17.46
CA LYS A 140 3.12 8.49 16.62
C LYS A 140 1.96 9.17 17.35
N ILE A 141 1.93 10.49 17.33
CA ILE A 141 0.80 11.30 17.84
C ILE A 141 0.08 12.06 16.71
N SER A 142 0.72 12.16 15.54
CA SER A 142 0.16 12.81 14.37
C SER A 142 0.65 12.13 13.10
N GLY A 143 -0.27 11.87 12.17
CA GLY A 143 0.06 11.59 10.79
C GLY A 143 -0.23 12.82 9.94
N THR A 144 0.68 13.14 9.01
CA THR A 144 0.52 14.30 8.14
C THR A 144 0.61 13.92 6.67
N GLY A 145 0.13 14.80 5.79
CA GLY A 145 0.18 14.59 4.35
C GLY A 145 -0.16 15.85 3.59
N GLY A 146 0.42 15.99 2.41
CA GLY A 146 0.18 17.12 1.52
C GLY A 146 -0.43 16.72 0.20
N THR A 147 -1.01 17.70 -0.48
CA THR A 147 -1.33 17.70 -1.92
C THR A 147 -1.13 19.11 -2.48
N GLU A 148 -1.08 19.25 -3.79
CA GLU A 148 -0.87 20.52 -4.46
C GLU A 148 -1.78 20.68 -5.68
N SER A 149 -2.17 21.93 -5.96
CA SER A 149 -2.93 22.30 -7.15
C SER A 149 -2.63 23.74 -7.53
N GLY A 150 -2.36 23.99 -8.82
CA GLY A 150 -2.27 25.35 -9.37
C GLY A 150 -1.33 26.32 -8.63
N GLY A 151 -0.19 25.84 -8.09
CA GLY A 151 0.77 26.66 -7.36
C GLY A 151 0.44 26.89 -5.87
N ALA A 152 -0.71 26.41 -5.41
CA ALA A 152 -1.05 26.28 -4.00
C ALA A 152 -0.82 24.84 -3.52
N PHE A 153 -0.72 24.68 -2.20
CA PHE A 153 -0.68 23.39 -1.54
C PHE A 153 -1.69 23.36 -0.39
N LEU A 154 -2.16 22.15 -0.08
CA LEU A 154 -2.89 21.82 1.12
C LEU A 154 -2.06 20.80 1.88
N PHE A 155 -1.65 21.15 3.09
CA PHE A 155 -0.96 20.26 4.00
C PHE A 155 -1.81 20.04 5.23
N GLN A 156 -2.07 18.78 5.57
CA GLN A 156 -2.97 18.44 6.65
C GLN A 156 -2.30 17.48 7.63
N GLY A 157 -2.80 17.49 8.86
CA GLY A 157 -2.43 16.51 9.84
C GLY A 157 -3.55 16.24 10.83
N THR A 158 -3.44 15.08 11.47
CA THR A 158 -4.32 14.70 12.57
C THR A 158 -3.59 14.90 13.88
N LEU A 159 -4.21 15.49 14.89
CA LEU A 159 -3.71 15.42 16.25
C LEU A 159 -4.57 14.41 17.02
N LEU A 160 -3.94 13.31 17.44
CA LEU A 160 -4.58 12.32 18.30
C LEU A 160 -4.77 12.94 19.69
N VAL A 161 -5.94 13.51 19.95
CA VAL A 161 -6.30 14.07 21.25
C VAL A 161 -6.79 12.94 22.16
N ASP A 162 -7.78 12.20 21.66
CA ASP A 162 -8.25 10.88 22.09
C ASP A 162 -8.68 10.11 20.82
N PHE A 163 -8.93 8.81 20.90
CA PHE A 163 -9.52 8.05 19.78
C PHE A 163 -9.95 6.64 20.21
N ASP A 164 -10.96 6.11 19.52
CA ASP A 164 -11.38 4.71 19.66
C ASP A 164 -10.49 3.77 18.83
N VAL A 165 -9.50 3.20 19.51
CA VAL A 165 -8.57 2.21 18.93
C VAL A 165 -9.33 1.00 18.38
N ASP A 166 -10.35 0.51 19.09
CA ASP A 166 -11.09 -0.68 18.70
C ASP A 166 -11.79 -0.42 17.37
N THR A 167 -12.61 0.63 17.28
CA THR A 167 -13.35 0.96 16.06
C THR A 167 -12.42 1.23 14.88
N MET A 168 -11.28 1.91 15.09
CA MET A 168 -10.27 2.12 14.06
C MET A 168 -9.76 0.80 13.45
N VAL A 169 -9.34 -0.14 14.30
CA VAL A 169 -8.81 -1.45 13.84
C VAL A 169 -9.87 -2.27 13.13
N ARG A 170 -11.13 -2.20 13.59
CA ARG A 170 -12.26 -2.89 12.96
C ARG A 170 -12.64 -2.32 11.61
N ALA A 171 -12.52 -1.01 11.44
CA ALA A 171 -12.94 -0.33 10.23
C ALA A 171 -11.91 -0.50 9.09
N LEU A 172 -10.62 -0.53 9.43
CA LEU A 172 -9.52 -0.62 8.46
C LEU A 172 -9.11 -2.07 8.17
N ARG A 173 -8.76 -2.34 6.90
CA ARG A 173 -8.03 -3.55 6.47
C ARG A 173 -6.54 -3.25 6.51
N ILE A 174 -6.01 -3.00 7.70
CA ILE A 174 -4.58 -2.79 7.87
C ILE A 174 -3.86 -4.10 7.45
N PRO A 175 -2.86 -4.06 6.55
CA PRO A 175 -1.97 -5.20 6.36
C PRO A 175 -1.31 -5.44 7.72
N THR A 176 -1.83 -6.44 8.45
CA THR A 176 -1.63 -6.69 9.90
C THR A 176 -2.46 -5.73 10.74
N GLU A 177 -3.40 -6.15 11.56
CA GLU A 177 -3.25 -7.02 12.73
C GLU A 177 -4.73 -7.23 13.23
N LYS A 178 -4.98 -8.22 14.08
CA LYS A 178 -6.25 -8.70 14.67
C LYS A 178 -7.11 -7.71 15.51
N LEU A 179 -8.41 -7.90 15.39
CA LEU A 179 -9.38 -7.60 16.45
C LEU A 179 -9.19 -8.47 17.73
N ARG A 180 -8.42 -7.98 18.73
CA ARG A 180 -8.59 -8.19 20.20
C ARG A 180 -7.40 -7.63 21.03
N ASP A 181 -7.70 -7.12 22.24
CA ASP A 181 -6.91 -6.63 23.40
C ASP A 181 -5.38 -6.48 23.27
N LYS A 182 -4.64 -7.49 22.80
CA LYS A 182 -3.18 -7.42 22.62
C LYS A 182 -2.76 -6.43 21.54
N GLU A 183 -3.70 -6.05 20.67
CA GLU A 183 -3.48 -5.06 19.63
C GLU A 183 -3.74 -3.64 20.05
N ILE A 184 -4.68 -3.44 20.99
CA ILE A 184 -4.78 -2.16 21.69
C ILE A 184 -3.43 -1.86 22.33
N ASP A 185 -2.77 -2.87 22.92
CA ASP A 185 -1.44 -2.72 23.50
C ASP A 185 -0.34 -2.50 22.43
N SER A 186 -0.31 -3.27 21.34
CA SER A 186 0.64 -3.06 20.20
C SER A 186 0.47 -1.71 19.50
N ILE A 187 -0.77 -1.22 19.39
CA ILE A 187 -1.08 0.11 18.85
C ILE A 187 -0.65 1.15 19.87
N ARG A 188 -0.92 0.97 21.17
CA ARG A 188 -0.39 1.84 22.24
C ARG A 188 1.13 1.88 22.31
N ASP A 189 1.82 0.87 21.78
CA ASP A 189 3.27 0.83 21.62
C ASP A 189 3.76 1.58 20.37
N ARG A 190 2.91 1.84 19.38
CA ARG A 190 3.24 2.52 18.11
C ARG A 190 2.66 3.93 18.00
N VAL A 191 1.53 4.20 18.64
CA VAL A 191 0.83 5.48 18.63
C VAL A 191 0.55 5.93 20.07
N THR A 192 0.30 7.22 20.24
CA THR A 192 -0.07 7.84 21.51
C THR A 192 -1.02 9.00 21.25
N CYS A 193 -1.75 9.45 22.28
CA CYS A 193 -2.59 10.65 22.20
C CYS A 193 -2.35 11.59 23.38
N LEU A 194 -2.88 12.81 23.31
CA LEU A 194 -2.77 13.80 24.40
C LEU A 194 -3.34 13.26 25.72
N LYS A 195 -4.49 12.58 25.67
CA LYS A 195 -5.13 11.99 26.86
C LYS A 195 -4.22 11.03 27.60
N TRP A 196 -3.49 10.17 26.88
CA TRP A 196 -2.59 9.20 27.50
C TRP A 196 -1.31 9.83 28.03
N LEU A 197 -0.84 10.92 27.41
CA LEU A 197 0.39 11.61 27.80
C LEU A 197 0.19 12.54 28.99
N LEU A 198 -0.93 13.25 29.04
CA LEU A 198 -1.22 14.29 30.04
C LEU A 198 -2.15 13.82 31.16
N GLY A 199 -2.90 12.73 30.97
CA GLY A 199 -3.92 12.23 31.89
C GLY A 199 -5.22 13.04 31.84
N GLU A 200 -5.12 14.37 31.91
CA GLU A 200 -6.22 15.31 31.67
C GLU A 200 -6.04 16.02 30.33
N VAL A 201 -7.08 16.00 29.49
CA VAL A 201 -7.04 16.59 28.15
C VAL A 201 -7.28 18.10 28.25
N PRO A 202 -6.39 18.96 27.72
CA PRO A 202 -6.65 20.39 27.61
C PRO A 202 -7.93 20.69 26.81
N SER A 203 -8.58 21.81 27.09
CA SER A 203 -9.78 22.17 26.34
C SER A 203 -9.48 22.33 24.84
N LEU A 204 -10.44 21.99 23.98
CA LEU A 204 -10.25 22.09 22.52
C LEU A 204 -9.83 23.51 22.07
N PRO A 205 -10.38 24.63 22.62
CA PRO A 205 -9.87 25.97 22.34
C PRO A 205 -8.39 26.15 22.70
N THR A 206 -7.94 25.62 23.85
CA THR A 206 -6.52 25.67 24.25
C THR A 206 -5.62 24.90 23.29
N ILE A 207 -6.08 23.74 22.80
CA ILE A 207 -5.33 22.95 21.81
C ILE A 207 -5.24 23.71 20.49
N LYS A 208 -6.36 24.28 20.01
CA LYS A 208 -6.42 25.07 18.78
C LYS A 208 -5.52 26.31 18.86
N GLU A 209 -5.53 27.02 19.98
CA GLU A 209 -4.67 28.18 20.23
C GLU A 209 -3.18 27.78 20.22
N ALA A 210 -2.81 26.68 20.87
CA ALA A 210 -1.44 26.18 20.84
C ALA A 210 -0.98 25.82 19.41
N ILE A 211 -1.87 25.21 18.60
CA ILE A 211 -1.58 24.89 17.20
C ILE A 211 -1.40 26.17 16.36
N ALA A 212 -2.31 27.14 16.49
CA ALA A 212 -2.20 28.41 15.78
C ALA A 212 -0.90 29.15 16.15
N ASP A 213 -0.52 29.18 17.42
CA ASP A 213 0.73 29.76 17.89
C ASP A 213 1.96 29.04 17.31
N GLY A 214 1.95 27.70 17.32
CA GLY A 214 3.05 26.89 16.80
C GLY A 214 3.27 27.13 15.30
N PHE A 215 2.20 27.10 14.50
CA PHE A 215 2.29 27.46 13.09
C PHE A 215 2.62 28.93 12.85
N GLY A 216 2.12 29.84 13.69
CA GLY A 216 2.38 31.28 13.59
C GLY A 216 3.87 31.58 13.74
N GLN A 217 4.54 30.92 14.68
CA GLN A 217 5.99 31.02 14.87
C GLN A 217 6.79 30.46 13.69
N VAL A 218 6.42 29.26 13.21
CA VAL A 218 7.17 28.56 12.15
C VAL A 218 6.98 29.22 10.78
N LEU A 219 5.77 29.68 10.48
CA LEU A 219 5.44 30.30 9.20
C LEU A 219 5.62 31.83 9.21
N GLY A 220 5.77 32.44 10.39
CA GLY A 220 5.76 33.90 10.56
C GLY A 220 4.39 34.51 10.30
N ALA A 221 3.31 33.75 10.54
CA ALA A 221 1.93 34.13 10.26
C ALA A 221 1.25 34.72 11.50
N ASP A 222 0.38 35.70 11.28
CA ASP A 222 -0.55 36.23 12.27
C ASP A 222 -1.96 35.78 11.89
N PHE A 223 -2.63 35.03 12.76
CA PHE A 223 -3.88 34.34 12.44
C PHE A 223 -5.10 35.16 12.93
N GLU A 224 -6.01 35.49 12.00
CA GLU A 224 -7.27 36.16 12.30
C GLU A 224 -8.45 35.26 11.96
N GLU A 225 -9.42 35.15 12.87
CA GLU A 225 -10.66 34.39 12.63
C GLU A 225 -11.38 34.86 11.36
N GLY A 226 -11.85 33.91 10.56
CA GLY A 226 -12.67 34.21 9.40
C GLY A 226 -13.45 33.00 8.90
N ASP A 227 -14.51 33.29 8.15
CA ASP A 227 -15.40 32.28 7.57
C ASP A 227 -14.93 31.85 6.17
N LEU A 228 -15.64 30.86 5.60
CA LEU A 228 -15.56 30.57 4.18
C LEU A 228 -15.89 31.82 3.35
N THR A 229 -15.08 32.06 2.33
CA THR A 229 -15.38 33.09 1.33
C THR A 229 -16.65 32.71 0.55
N PRO A 230 -17.35 33.68 -0.06
CA PRO A 230 -18.51 33.38 -0.89
C PRO A 230 -18.22 32.38 -2.01
N TRP A 231 -17.00 32.44 -2.58
CA TRP A 231 -16.59 31.51 -3.63
C TRP A 231 -16.41 30.08 -3.11
N GLU A 232 -15.76 29.92 -1.95
CA GLU A 232 -15.60 28.60 -1.32
C GLU A 232 -16.97 28.00 -0.95
N ALA A 233 -17.88 28.81 -0.39
CA ALA A 233 -19.22 28.36 -0.04
C ALA A 233 -20.06 27.95 -1.27
N GLU A 234 -19.94 28.71 -2.38
CA GLU A 234 -20.56 28.36 -3.66
C GLU A 234 -19.97 27.07 -4.24
N PHE A 235 -18.65 26.90 -4.19
CA PHE A 235 -17.98 25.68 -4.64
C PHE A 235 -18.48 24.46 -3.86
N VAL A 236 -18.54 24.55 -2.53
CA VAL A 236 -19.03 23.45 -1.68
C VAL A 236 -20.47 23.11 -2.04
N SER A 237 -21.33 24.12 -2.15
CA SER A 237 -22.75 23.91 -2.50
C SER A 237 -22.92 23.25 -3.87
N ALA A 238 -22.06 23.57 -4.84
CA ALA A 238 -22.13 23.04 -6.19
C ALA A 238 -21.52 21.64 -6.35
N ASN A 239 -20.56 21.25 -5.50
CA ASN A 239 -19.77 20.03 -5.68
C ASN A 239 -19.99 18.96 -4.60
N LEU A 240 -20.70 19.26 -3.51
CA LEU A 240 -20.86 18.33 -2.38
C LEU A 240 -21.38 16.95 -2.81
N GLU A 241 -22.34 16.91 -3.74
CA GLU A 241 -22.89 15.64 -4.24
C GLU A 241 -21.85 14.78 -4.99
N THR A 242 -20.85 15.42 -5.63
CA THR A 242 -19.72 14.70 -6.22
C THR A 242 -18.89 14.00 -5.15
N PHE A 243 -18.63 14.67 -4.01
CA PHE A 243 -17.86 14.10 -2.89
C PHE A 243 -18.64 13.03 -2.10
N ARG A 244 -19.97 13.01 -2.25
CA ARG A 244 -20.84 11.93 -1.75
C ARG A 244 -20.96 10.76 -2.72
N SER A 245 -20.52 10.92 -3.96
CA SER A 245 -20.74 9.94 -5.02
C SER A 245 -19.83 8.72 -4.89
N GLU A 246 -20.37 7.58 -5.32
CA GLU A 246 -19.63 6.35 -5.56
C GLU A 246 -18.46 6.51 -6.53
N GLU A 247 -18.56 7.45 -7.48
CA GLU A 247 -17.50 7.74 -8.45
C GLU A 247 -16.27 8.38 -7.77
N TRP A 248 -16.50 9.26 -6.79
CA TRP A 248 -15.41 9.85 -6.01
C TRP A 248 -14.82 8.86 -5.02
N ILE A 249 -15.66 8.25 -4.19
CA ILE A 249 -15.23 7.37 -3.10
C ILE A 249 -14.49 6.16 -3.68
N HIS A 250 -15.06 5.52 -4.69
CA HIS A 250 -14.45 4.38 -5.37
C HIS A 250 -13.79 4.78 -6.71
N ARG A 251 -13.21 5.98 -6.79
CA ARG A 251 -12.48 6.44 -7.99
C ARG A 251 -11.45 5.42 -8.49
N ILE A 252 -10.74 4.79 -7.55
CA ILE A 252 -9.81 3.71 -7.81
C ILE A 252 -10.52 2.39 -7.47
N ARG A 253 -11.03 1.70 -8.50
CA ARG A 253 -11.60 0.35 -8.35
C ARG A 253 -10.62 -0.68 -8.87
N ARG A 254 -10.56 -1.82 -8.17
CA ARG A 254 -10.05 -3.05 -8.80
C ARG A 254 -11.00 -3.41 -9.95
N PRO A 255 -10.50 -3.70 -11.16
CA PRO A 255 -11.34 -4.20 -12.25
C PRO A 255 -12.05 -5.48 -11.80
N LEU A 256 -13.37 -5.39 -11.63
CA LEU A 256 -14.21 -6.56 -11.34
C LEU A 256 -14.33 -7.38 -12.63
N GLY A 257 -13.74 -8.57 -12.66
CA GLY A 257 -14.08 -9.60 -13.65
C GLY A 257 -13.08 -9.89 -14.78
N SER A 258 -11.82 -9.44 -14.73
CA SER A 258 -10.81 -9.98 -15.65
C SER A 258 -9.96 -11.06 -14.96
N HIS A 259 -10.31 -12.32 -15.18
CA HIS A 259 -9.56 -13.52 -14.75
C HIS A 259 -8.14 -13.65 -15.37
N ARG A 260 -7.59 -12.57 -15.95
CA ARG A 260 -6.24 -12.48 -16.55
C ARG A 260 -5.39 -11.33 -16.02
N MET A 261 -5.77 -10.72 -14.90
CA MET A 261 -4.93 -9.68 -14.29
C MET A 261 -3.85 -10.32 -13.42
N LEU A 262 -2.61 -9.93 -13.63
CA LEU A 262 -1.48 -10.28 -12.79
C LEU A 262 -1.30 -9.21 -11.72
N TYR A 263 -1.14 -9.65 -10.47
CA TYR A 263 -1.01 -8.76 -9.32
C TYR A 263 0.38 -8.85 -8.71
N SER A 264 0.93 -7.74 -8.24
CA SER A 264 2.14 -7.74 -7.41
C SER A 264 2.04 -6.70 -6.31
N VAL A 265 2.86 -6.90 -5.28
CA VAL A 265 3.00 -5.98 -4.15
C VAL A 265 4.49 -5.75 -3.95
N HIS A 266 4.89 -4.50 -3.78
CA HIS A 266 6.26 -4.08 -3.51
C HIS A 266 6.26 -3.07 -2.37
N LYS A 267 7.06 -3.28 -1.32
CA LYS A 267 7.18 -2.32 -0.21
C LYS A 267 8.41 -1.44 -0.43
N ALA A 268 8.20 -0.13 -0.46
CA ALA A 268 9.24 0.90 -0.46
C ALA A 268 9.26 1.67 0.88
N PRO A 269 10.35 2.38 1.22
CA PRO A 269 10.43 3.19 2.45
C PRO A 269 9.27 4.20 2.61
N GLY A 270 8.78 4.76 1.49
CA GLY A 270 7.69 5.74 1.45
C GLY A 270 6.29 5.15 1.31
N GLY A 271 6.16 3.82 1.21
CA GLY A 271 4.86 3.14 1.10
C GLY A 271 4.89 1.83 0.31
N LEU A 272 3.80 1.09 0.42
CA LEU A 272 3.44 -0.09 -0.36
C LEU A 272 2.92 0.33 -1.73
N ILE A 273 3.48 -0.26 -2.78
CA ILE A 273 3.03 -0.16 -4.17
C ILE A 273 2.36 -1.49 -4.52
N ARG A 274 1.11 -1.42 -4.95
CA ARG A 274 0.37 -2.55 -5.53
C ARG A 274 0.23 -2.33 -7.02
N THR A 275 0.56 -3.35 -7.81
CA THR A 275 0.42 -3.29 -9.25
C THR A 275 -0.58 -4.33 -9.71
N SER A 276 -1.48 -3.94 -10.61
CA SER A 276 -2.37 -4.84 -11.33
C SER A 276 -2.19 -4.64 -12.83
N LEU A 277 -1.75 -5.68 -13.53
CA LEU A 277 -1.44 -5.62 -14.96
C LEU A 277 -2.34 -6.54 -15.77
N LEU A 278 -2.75 -6.07 -16.95
CA LEU A 278 -3.26 -6.94 -18.02
C LEU A 278 -2.22 -6.98 -19.14
N LEU A 279 -1.75 -8.18 -19.47
CA LEU A 279 -0.78 -8.39 -20.53
C LEU A 279 -1.43 -8.94 -21.81
N ASP A 280 -0.82 -8.64 -22.96
CA ASP A 280 -0.99 -9.36 -24.21
C ASP A 280 0.24 -10.23 -24.43
N ASP A 281 0.14 -11.51 -24.10
CA ASP A 281 1.30 -12.41 -24.14
C ASP A 281 1.80 -12.62 -25.57
N ALA A 282 0.89 -12.74 -26.54
CA ALA A 282 1.21 -12.94 -27.95
C ALA A 282 2.05 -11.79 -28.52
N ARG A 283 1.84 -10.57 -28.01
CA ARG A 283 2.59 -9.38 -28.44
C ARG A 283 3.65 -8.93 -27.43
N SER A 284 3.67 -9.52 -26.23
CA SER A 284 4.45 -9.09 -25.07
C SER A 284 4.28 -7.58 -24.77
N ILE A 285 3.03 -7.16 -24.61
CA ILE A 285 2.66 -5.75 -24.36
C ILE A 285 1.79 -5.64 -23.10
N ILE A 286 2.04 -4.62 -22.29
CA ILE A 286 1.17 -4.22 -21.17
C ILE A 286 -0.07 -3.54 -21.74
N LYS A 287 -1.23 -4.21 -21.77
CA LYS A 287 -2.51 -3.62 -22.24
C LYS A 287 -3.08 -2.62 -21.25
N TYR A 288 -2.90 -2.87 -19.97
CA TYR A 288 -3.39 -2.05 -18.89
C TYR A 288 -2.49 -2.19 -17.67
N ALA A 289 -2.22 -1.07 -17.00
CA ALA A 289 -1.50 -1.02 -15.74
C ALA A 289 -2.29 -0.15 -14.77
N LEU A 290 -2.66 -0.72 -13.64
CA LEU A 290 -3.20 0.00 -12.50
C LEU A 290 -2.18 -0.10 -11.36
N ILE A 291 -1.71 1.05 -10.92
CA ILE A 291 -0.79 1.17 -9.79
C ILE A 291 -1.57 1.85 -8.67
N THR A 292 -1.57 1.26 -7.48
CA THR A 292 -2.22 1.75 -6.27
C THR A 292 -1.29 1.59 -5.09
N GLY A 293 -1.62 2.17 -3.94
CA GLY A 293 -0.75 2.05 -2.77
C GLY A 293 -1.01 3.09 -1.70
N ASP A 294 -0.24 3.00 -0.61
CA ASP A 294 -0.30 3.91 0.54
C ASP A 294 0.83 4.96 0.53
N PHE A 295 1.38 5.27 -0.63
CA PHE A 295 2.45 6.26 -0.83
C PHE A 295 1.92 7.65 -1.21
N PHE A 296 2.81 8.65 -1.22
CA PHE A 296 2.55 10.01 -1.69
C PHE A 296 3.21 10.24 -3.05
N ALA A 297 2.53 10.97 -3.93
CA ALA A 297 3.06 11.36 -5.23
C ALA A 297 2.56 12.77 -5.60
N PHE A 298 3.46 13.60 -6.11
CA PHE A 298 3.20 14.97 -6.54
C PHE A 298 3.75 15.17 -7.96
N PRO A 299 2.92 15.58 -8.94
CA PRO A 299 1.48 15.84 -8.85
C PRO A 299 0.65 14.58 -8.50
N ASP A 300 -0.59 14.77 -8.04
CA ASP A 300 -1.51 13.67 -7.69
C ASP A 300 -1.87 12.80 -8.92
N THR A 301 -1.70 13.30 -10.14
CA THR A 301 -1.89 12.53 -11.38
C THR A 301 -0.74 11.58 -11.70
N THR A 302 0.42 11.72 -11.05
CA THR A 302 1.66 10.98 -11.36
C THR A 302 1.44 9.49 -11.60
N VAL A 303 0.68 8.83 -10.72
CA VAL A 303 0.43 7.38 -10.79
C VAL A 303 -0.47 7.01 -11.97
N LEU A 304 -1.48 7.84 -12.27
CA LEU A 304 -2.39 7.67 -13.41
C LEU A 304 -1.67 7.94 -14.73
N ASP A 305 -0.80 8.94 -14.76
CA ASP A 305 0.02 9.30 -15.91
C ASP A 305 1.03 8.17 -16.20
N LEU A 306 1.69 7.64 -15.17
CA LEU A 306 2.56 6.47 -15.28
C LEU A 306 1.82 5.25 -15.82
N GLY A 307 0.63 4.94 -15.28
CA GLY A 307 -0.23 3.88 -15.80
C GLY A 307 -0.62 4.08 -17.27
N SER A 308 -0.82 5.33 -17.69
CA SER A 308 -1.11 5.70 -19.08
C SER A 308 0.11 5.55 -20.00
N VAL A 309 1.31 5.87 -19.52
CA VAL A 309 2.59 5.66 -20.24
C VAL A 309 2.87 4.17 -20.43
N LEU A 310 2.52 3.35 -19.44
CA LEU A 310 2.66 1.90 -19.50
C LEU A 310 1.59 1.23 -20.36
N LYS A 311 0.48 1.91 -20.66
CA LYS A 311 -0.57 1.38 -21.53
C LYS A 311 -0.05 1.18 -22.95
N ASN A 312 -0.24 -0.03 -23.46
CA ASN A 312 0.32 -0.52 -24.73
C ASN A 312 1.86 -0.47 -24.82
N CYS A 313 2.54 -0.45 -23.67
CA CYS A 313 4.00 -0.50 -23.64
C CYS A 313 4.51 -1.93 -23.88
N PRO A 314 5.43 -2.16 -24.84
CA PRO A 314 6.13 -3.43 -24.93
C PRO A 314 6.89 -3.72 -23.63
N VAL A 315 6.75 -4.94 -23.09
CA VAL A 315 7.35 -5.34 -21.80
C VAL A 315 8.85 -5.04 -21.75
N ILE A 316 9.57 -5.29 -22.83
CA ILE A 316 11.02 -5.03 -22.92
C ILE A 316 11.42 -3.56 -22.75
N ARG A 317 10.48 -2.62 -22.96
CA ARG A 317 10.71 -1.18 -22.77
C ARG A 317 10.09 -0.65 -21.48
N MET A 318 9.50 -1.50 -20.66
CA MET A 318 8.82 -1.09 -19.42
C MET A 318 9.77 -0.31 -18.52
N GLU A 319 10.96 -0.85 -18.25
CA GLU A 319 11.94 -0.19 -17.39
C GLU A 319 12.35 1.17 -17.94
N ASP A 320 12.77 1.22 -19.22
CA ASP A 320 13.13 2.48 -19.89
C ASP A 320 12.00 3.50 -19.83
N ARG A 321 10.75 3.07 -20.04
CA ARG A 321 9.58 3.96 -19.99
C ARG A 321 9.35 4.54 -18.60
N ILE A 322 9.51 3.74 -17.55
CA ILE A 322 9.39 4.22 -16.17
C ILE A 322 10.54 5.20 -15.87
N ARG A 323 11.79 4.86 -16.22
CA ARG A 323 12.95 5.76 -16.01
C ARG A 323 12.76 7.09 -16.75
N THR A 324 12.43 7.03 -18.04
CA THR A 324 12.16 8.23 -18.86
C THR A 324 11.02 9.07 -18.28
N PHE A 325 9.95 8.45 -17.79
CA PHE A 325 8.85 9.18 -17.15
C PHE A 325 9.34 9.99 -15.94
N PHE A 326 10.12 9.37 -15.05
CA PHE A 326 10.69 10.05 -13.88
C PHE A 326 11.73 11.12 -14.26
N GLU A 327 12.50 10.93 -15.33
CA GLU A 327 13.46 11.92 -15.83
C GLU A 327 12.78 13.15 -16.45
N GLU A 328 11.71 12.94 -17.23
CA GLU A 328 10.98 13.99 -17.95
C GLU A 328 10.03 14.76 -17.03
N HIS A 329 9.25 14.06 -16.20
CA HIS A 329 8.20 14.66 -15.38
C HIS A 329 8.71 15.06 -13.99
N ARG A 330 9.79 14.43 -13.52
CA ARG A 330 10.42 14.66 -12.21
C ARG A 330 9.40 14.76 -11.07
N PRO A 331 8.53 13.75 -10.90
CA PRO A 331 7.54 13.77 -9.83
C PRO A 331 8.25 13.69 -8.47
N ASP A 332 7.69 14.36 -7.47
CA ASP A 332 8.12 14.22 -6.09
C ASP A 332 7.37 13.04 -5.46
N THR A 333 8.09 12.03 -5.00
CA THR A 333 7.54 10.77 -4.46
C THR A 333 8.32 10.41 -3.19
N PRO A 334 8.00 11.03 -2.03
CA PRO A 334 8.81 10.92 -0.82
C PRO A 334 8.97 9.47 -0.36
N GLY A 335 10.22 8.98 -0.38
CA GLY A 335 10.57 7.62 0.03
C GLY A 335 10.23 6.52 -0.98
N VAL A 336 9.78 6.86 -2.19
CA VAL A 336 9.51 5.89 -3.27
C VAL A 336 10.27 6.31 -4.53
N THR A 337 11.07 5.41 -5.09
CA THR A 337 11.93 5.71 -6.24
C THR A 337 11.39 5.12 -7.53
N ALA A 338 11.92 5.57 -8.68
CA ALA A 338 11.64 4.95 -9.97
C ALA A 338 11.95 3.44 -9.98
N ASP A 339 13.02 3.03 -9.28
CA ASP A 339 13.41 1.63 -9.15
C ASP A 339 12.37 0.81 -8.38
N ASP A 340 11.69 1.40 -7.39
CA ASP A 340 10.60 0.75 -6.67
C ASP A 340 9.40 0.49 -7.58
N PHE A 341 9.04 1.44 -8.44
CA PHE A 341 8.00 1.23 -9.46
C PHE A 341 8.43 0.17 -10.50
N ILE A 342 9.70 0.16 -10.91
CA ILE A 342 10.24 -0.87 -11.83
C ILE A 342 10.15 -2.26 -11.20
N LYS A 343 10.54 -2.40 -9.93
CA LYS A 343 10.43 -3.66 -9.18
C LYS A 343 8.97 -4.10 -9.07
N ALA A 344 8.08 -3.19 -8.68
CA ALA A 344 6.65 -3.48 -8.54
C ALA A 344 6.02 -3.97 -9.85
N VAL A 345 6.18 -3.20 -10.93
CA VAL A 345 5.62 -3.56 -12.25
C VAL A 345 6.32 -4.79 -12.83
N GLY A 346 7.64 -4.88 -12.68
CA GLY A 346 8.45 -6.02 -13.13
C GLY A 346 8.04 -7.33 -12.47
N ALA A 347 7.79 -7.32 -11.16
CA ALA A 347 7.29 -8.50 -10.44
C ALA A 347 5.94 -8.98 -10.99
N ALA A 348 5.01 -8.07 -11.30
CA ALA A 348 3.74 -8.44 -11.93
C ALA A 348 3.93 -9.00 -13.34
N VAL A 349 4.89 -8.46 -14.11
CA VAL A 349 5.21 -8.98 -15.45
C VAL A 349 5.81 -10.38 -15.41
N ARG A 350 6.77 -10.63 -14.49
CA ARG A 350 7.43 -11.95 -14.36
C ARG A 350 6.46 -13.08 -14.02
N LYS A 351 5.33 -12.77 -13.36
CA LYS A 351 4.27 -13.76 -13.11
C LYS A 351 3.66 -14.36 -14.37
N ARG A 352 3.85 -13.76 -15.55
CA ARG A 352 3.50 -14.39 -16.83
C ARG A 352 4.27 -15.70 -17.06
N ASP A 353 5.50 -15.78 -16.59
CA ASP A 353 6.33 -16.98 -16.78
C ASP A 353 5.77 -18.17 -15.97
N LEU A 354 4.99 -17.88 -14.92
CA LEU A 354 4.20 -18.87 -14.20
C LEU A 354 3.01 -19.41 -15.02
N GLU A 355 2.43 -18.61 -15.92
CA GLU A 355 1.40 -19.11 -16.85
C GLU A 355 2.00 -20.15 -17.81
N ALA A 356 3.28 -20.04 -18.18
CA ALA A 356 3.96 -20.97 -19.07
C ALA A 356 4.14 -22.38 -18.47
N ILE A 357 4.15 -22.49 -17.14
CA ILE A 357 4.18 -23.78 -16.42
C ILE A 357 2.76 -24.28 -16.08
N GLY A 358 1.71 -23.62 -16.59
CA GLY A 358 0.32 -24.08 -16.51
C GLY A 358 -0.47 -23.52 -15.33
N LEU A 359 0.02 -22.49 -14.65
CA LEU A 359 -0.78 -21.76 -13.66
C LEU A 359 -1.78 -20.84 -14.36
N SER A 360 -2.98 -20.73 -13.80
CA SER A 360 -3.92 -19.68 -14.18
C SER A 360 -3.39 -18.31 -13.71
N PRO A 361 -3.86 -17.19 -14.29
CA PRO A 361 -3.48 -15.86 -13.82
C PRO A 361 -3.84 -15.58 -12.35
N GLU A 362 -4.88 -16.22 -11.84
CA GLU A 362 -5.29 -16.16 -10.44
C GLU A 362 -4.29 -16.89 -9.54
N GLU A 363 -3.85 -18.09 -9.95
CA GLU A 363 -2.82 -18.88 -9.28
C GLU A 363 -1.43 -18.24 -9.36
N ALA A 364 -1.08 -17.60 -10.47
CA ALA A 364 0.18 -16.85 -10.59
C ALA A 364 0.16 -15.61 -9.68
N SER A 365 -1.02 -15.02 -9.47
CA SER A 365 -1.18 -13.83 -8.66
C SER A 365 -1.09 -14.09 -7.15
N SER A 366 -1.42 -15.30 -6.70
CA SER A 366 -1.26 -15.74 -5.32
C SER A 366 0.17 -16.13 -4.94
N ILE A 367 1.13 -15.92 -5.84
CA ILE A 367 2.55 -16.19 -5.60
C ILE A 367 3.30 -14.89 -5.34
N HIS A 368 4.08 -14.80 -4.27
CA HIS A 368 4.91 -13.66 -3.92
C HIS A 368 6.39 -14.03 -4.05
N GLU A 369 7.20 -13.10 -4.51
CA GLU A 369 8.61 -13.32 -4.86
C GLU A 369 9.51 -12.48 -3.97
N ILE A 370 10.50 -13.10 -3.33
CA ILE A 370 11.57 -12.46 -2.54
C ILE A 370 12.90 -12.61 -3.29
N ASN A 371 13.70 -11.55 -3.39
CA ASN A 371 15.04 -11.59 -3.98
C ASN A 371 15.08 -12.26 -5.37
N ASN A 372 14.15 -11.88 -6.26
CA ASN A 372 14.00 -12.42 -7.62
C ASN A 372 13.92 -13.96 -7.71
N ALA A 373 13.23 -14.60 -6.76
CA ALA A 373 13.12 -16.06 -6.67
C ALA A 373 12.59 -16.79 -7.90
N LEU A 374 11.85 -16.12 -8.81
CA LEU A 374 11.40 -16.76 -10.05
C LEU A 374 12.57 -17.12 -10.97
N GLU A 375 13.66 -16.36 -10.94
CA GLU A 375 14.88 -16.65 -11.71
C GLU A 375 15.64 -17.86 -11.14
N HIS A 376 15.49 -18.12 -9.83
CA HIS A 376 16.18 -19.18 -9.08
C HIS A 376 15.24 -20.31 -8.65
N MET A 377 14.09 -20.45 -9.32
CA MET A 377 13.05 -21.41 -8.91
C MET A 377 13.54 -22.86 -8.98
N GLY A 378 14.42 -23.19 -9.93
CA GLY A 378 15.01 -24.53 -10.07
C GLY A 378 16.05 -24.89 -9.00
N GLU A 379 16.57 -23.90 -8.28
CA GLU A 379 17.57 -24.08 -7.22
C GLU A 379 16.95 -24.33 -5.83
N ALA A 380 15.63 -24.24 -5.72
CA ALA A 380 14.94 -24.38 -4.44
C ALA A 380 15.17 -25.79 -3.86
N SER A 381 15.68 -25.84 -2.64
CA SER A 381 16.01 -27.11 -1.95
C SER A 381 15.21 -27.32 -0.65
N VAL A 382 14.48 -26.29 -0.19
CA VAL A 382 13.72 -26.30 1.06
C VAL A 382 12.30 -25.83 0.80
N VAL A 383 11.31 -26.42 1.48
CA VAL A 383 9.91 -26.00 1.48
C VAL A 383 9.47 -25.60 2.90
N LEU A 384 9.13 -24.33 3.11
CA LEU A 384 8.67 -23.81 4.39
C LEU A 384 7.14 -23.78 4.46
N LEU A 385 6.57 -24.57 5.37
CA LEU A 385 5.13 -24.76 5.50
C LEU A 385 4.60 -24.16 6.80
N PRO A 386 3.49 -23.41 6.80
CA PRO A 386 2.98 -22.79 8.00
C PRO A 386 2.22 -23.82 8.84
N TYR A 387 2.49 -23.87 10.13
CA TYR A 387 1.81 -24.77 11.07
C TYR A 387 0.28 -24.59 11.07
N CYS A 388 -0.22 -23.41 10.71
CA CYS A 388 -1.64 -23.09 10.68
C CYS A 388 -2.42 -23.87 9.62
N ALA A 389 -1.72 -24.49 8.65
CA ALA A 389 -2.31 -25.39 7.67
C ALA A 389 -2.41 -26.85 8.15
N LYS A 390 -1.83 -27.19 9.31
CA LYS A 390 -2.12 -28.46 10.00
C LYS A 390 -3.56 -28.41 10.55
N TRP A 391 -4.14 -29.55 10.91
CA TRP A 391 -5.43 -29.57 11.62
C TRP A 391 -5.30 -28.99 13.03
N VAL A 392 -6.40 -28.46 13.55
CA VAL A 392 -6.46 -27.86 14.89
C VAL A 392 -6.12 -28.88 15.98
N ASP A 393 -6.62 -30.11 15.82
CA ASP A 393 -6.43 -31.22 16.75
C ASP A 393 -5.24 -32.13 16.37
N CYS A 394 -4.30 -31.64 15.55
CA CYS A 394 -3.11 -32.39 15.18
C CYS A 394 -2.08 -32.38 16.33
N ASP A 395 -1.67 -33.56 16.79
CA ASP A 395 -0.65 -33.69 17.86
C ASP A 395 0.70 -33.05 17.49
N LEU A 396 1.01 -33.00 16.19
CA LEU A 396 2.23 -32.39 15.65
C LEU A 396 2.00 -30.97 15.13
N ARG A 397 0.90 -30.31 15.52
CA ARG A 397 0.57 -28.97 15.02
C ARG A 397 1.72 -27.99 15.24
N TYR A 398 2.36 -28.00 16.40
CA TYR A 398 3.45 -27.08 16.76
C TYR A 398 4.83 -27.75 16.71
N ASP A 399 4.92 -28.84 15.96
CA ASP A 399 6.18 -29.52 15.67
C ASP A 399 6.71 -29.06 14.30
N GLU A 400 8.03 -29.00 14.19
CA GLU A 400 8.73 -28.63 12.96
C GLU A 400 8.59 -29.72 11.89
N ASP A 401 8.28 -30.95 12.31
CA ASP A 401 8.10 -32.12 11.46
C ASP A 401 6.63 -32.47 11.18
N CYS A 402 6.41 -33.33 10.18
CA CYS A 402 5.13 -33.98 9.90
C CYS A 402 5.34 -35.47 9.61
N ILE A 403 4.49 -36.33 10.20
CA ILE A 403 4.50 -37.77 9.93
C ILE A 403 3.71 -38.17 8.68
N GLU A 404 3.25 -37.20 7.88
CA GLU A 404 2.54 -37.45 6.61
C GLU A 404 1.30 -38.35 6.78
N CYS A 405 0.51 -38.13 7.85
CA CYS A 405 -0.67 -38.95 8.15
C CYS A 405 -1.82 -38.85 7.12
N GLY A 406 -1.68 -38.00 6.10
CA GLY A 406 -2.69 -37.74 5.07
C GLY A 406 -3.91 -36.94 5.54
N GLY A 407 -3.93 -36.46 6.79
CA GLY A 407 -5.09 -35.74 7.34
C GLY A 407 -5.26 -34.31 6.80
N CYS A 408 -4.18 -33.55 6.64
CA CYS A 408 -4.22 -32.15 6.23
C CYS A 408 -3.34 -31.89 4.99
N THR A 409 -3.49 -30.71 4.39
CA THR A 409 -2.71 -30.31 3.21
C THR A 409 -1.21 -30.26 3.48
N VAL A 410 -0.79 -30.04 4.73
CA VAL A 410 0.64 -30.09 5.12
C VAL A 410 1.23 -31.48 4.92
N GLY A 411 0.49 -32.55 5.25
CA GLY A 411 0.98 -33.91 5.02
C GLY A 411 1.20 -34.20 3.53
N VAL A 412 0.29 -33.73 2.68
CA VAL A 412 0.41 -33.85 1.22
C VAL A 412 1.60 -33.03 0.70
N ALA A 413 1.79 -31.81 1.21
CA ALA A 413 2.91 -30.95 0.83
C ALA A 413 4.27 -31.52 1.27
N TYR A 414 4.35 -32.17 2.44
CA TYR A 414 5.56 -32.89 2.88
C TYR A 414 5.92 -34.04 1.94
N GLU A 415 4.94 -34.87 1.59
CA GLU A 415 5.12 -35.98 0.66
C GLU A 415 5.58 -35.45 -0.71
N LEU A 416 4.95 -34.37 -1.20
CA LEU A 416 5.29 -33.73 -2.46
C LEU A 416 6.70 -33.12 -2.47
N ALA A 417 7.11 -32.45 -1.38
CA ALA A 417 8.46 -31.90 -1.23
C ALA A 417 9.51 -33.00 -1.25
N ARG A 418 9.33 -34.08 -0.48
CA ARG A 418 10.26 -35.22 -0.42
C ARG A 418 10.37 -35.94 -1.76
N ARG A 419 9.26 -36.09 -2.49
CA ARG A 419 9.25 -36.66 -3.86
C ARG A 419 10.07 -35.82 -4.84
N ASN A 420 10.22 -34.52 -4.60
CA ASN A 420 11.01 -33.61 -5.42
C ASN A 420 12.40 -33.30 -4.84
N ASN A 421 12.89 -34.10 -3.87
CA ASN A 421 14.18 -33.91 -3.19
C ASN A 421 14.34 -32.58 -2.47
N MET A 422 13.25 -32.02 -1.96
CA MET A 422 13.27 -30.83 -1.13
C MET A 422 13.00 -31.18 0.32
N GLU A 423 13.62 -30.43 1.24
CA GLU A 423 13.44 -30.58 2.68
C GLU A 423 12.22 -29.78 3.14
N PRO A 424 11.11 -30.43 3.57
CA PRO A 424 9.98 -29.71 4.15
C PRO A 424 10.23 -29.38 5.61
N ILE A 425 9.99 -28.14 6.01
CA ILE A 425 10.08 -27.67 7.40
C ILE A 425 8.78 -26.97 7.76
N THR A 426 8.16 -27.32 8.89
CA THR A 426 7.01 -26.58 9.41
C THR A 426 7.45 -25.41 10.27
N ILE A 427 7.13 -24.20 9.82
CA ILE A 427 7.31 -22.96 10.57
C ILE A 427 6.18 -22.84 11.59
N VAL A 428 6.53 -22.73 12.89
CA VAL A 428 5.58 -22.77 14.01
C VAL A 428 5.28 -21.38 14.59
N ASN A 429 6.16 -20.42 14.36
CA ASN A 429 5.96 -18.99 14.66
C ASN A 429 6.98 -18.15 13.88
N PHE A 430 6.90 -16.82 14.01
CA PHE A 430 7.78 -15.89 13.29
C PHE A 430 9.24 -15.94 13.76
N GLU A 431 9.50 -16.10 15.06
CA GLU A 431 10.88 -16.22 15.57
C GLU A 431 11.55 -17.49 15.03
N HIS A 432 10.78 -18.58 14.93
CA HIS A 432 11.23 -19.82 14.30
C HIS A 432 11.54 -19.60 12.82
N LEU A 433 10.72 -18.86 12.07
CA LEU A 433 11.03 -18.51 10.67
C LEU A 433 12.39 -17.82 10.55
N LEU A 434 12.66 -16.80 11.36
CA LEU A 434 13.93 -16.07 11.31
C LEU A 434 15.12 -16.96 11.64
N ALA A 435 14.96 -17.85 12.64
CA ALA A 435 15.99 -18.82 12.99
C ALA A 435 16.27 -19.81 11.84
N VAL A 436 15.22 -20.32 11.20
CA VAL A 436 15.33 -21.24 10.04
C VAL A 436 15.99 -20.55 8.85
N LEU A 437 15.59 -19.32 8.52
CA LEU A 437 16.21 -18.56 7.43
C LEU A 437 17.69 -18.26 7.73
N ASP A 438 18.06 -17.98 8.98
CA ASP A 438 19.45 -17.80 9.37
C ASP A 438 20.27 -19.09 9.23
N ASP A 439 19.70 -20.24 9.62
CA ASP A 439 20.36 -21.55 9.49
C ASP A 439 20.52 -21.97 8.03
N MET A 440 19.48 -21.79 7.21
CA MET A 440 19.51 -22.02 5.76
C MET A 440 20.61 -21.20 5.10
N ARG A 441 20.76 -19.92 5.47
CA ARG A 441 21.82 -19.05 4.95
C ARG A 441 23.20 -19.59 5.31
N ARG A 442 23.41 -20.01 6.55
CA ARG A 442 24.69 -20.58 7.03
C ARG A 442 25.00 -21.91 6.34
N SER A 443 23.98 -22.68 6.01
CA SER A 443 24.07 -23.96 5.30
C SER A 443 24.20 -23.80 3.78
N GLY A 444 24.17 -22.57 3.26
CA GLY A 444 24.40 -22.27 1.84
C GLY A 444 23.20 -22.49 0.93
N VAL A 445 21.98 -22.52 1.48
CA VAL A 445 20.75 -22.56 0.69
C VAL A 445 20.58 -21.23 -0.05
N SER A 446 20.50 -21.28 -1.38
CA SER A 446 20.30 -20.08 -2.22
C SER A 446 18.82 -19.73 -2.41
N SER A 447 17.95 -20.75 -2.44
CA SER A 447 16.54 -20.59 -2.78
C SER A 447 15.62 -21.53 -1.99
N TYR A 448 14.40 -21.09 -1.69
CA TYR A 448 13.37 -21.88 -1.02
C TYR A 448 11.96 -21.60 -1.57
N MET A 449 11.08 -22.57 -1.41
CA MET A 449 9.64 -22.39 -1.59
C MET A 449 8.98 -22.26 -0.23
N GLY A 450 7.92 -21.47 -0.11
CA GLY A 450 7.16 -21.40 1.13
C GLY A 450 5.68 -21.14 0.91
N CYS A 451 4.90 -21.23 1.98
CA CYS A 451 3.51 -20.83 1.96
C CYS A 451 3.20 -19.88 3.13
N CYS A 452 2.53 -18.77 2.85
CA CYS A 452 2.07 -17.83 3.86
C CYS A 452 0.96 -16.97 3.27
N CYS A 453 0.08 -16.39 4.08
CA CYS A 453 -0.92 -15.44 3.58
C CYS A 453 -0.30 -14.08 3.23
N GLU A 454 -0.86 -13.39 2.24
CA GLU A 454 -0.46 -12.03 1.81
C GLU A 454 -0.22 -11.04 2.97
N PRO A 455 -1.06 -10.97 4.03
CA PRO A 455 -0.79 -10.07 5.16
C PRO A 455 0.51 -10.40 5.91
N PHE A 456 0.86 -11.67 6.05
CA PHE A 456 2.10 -12.12 6.70
C PHE A 456 3.31 -11.74 5.85
N PHE A 457 3.23 -11.99 4.53
CA PHE A 457 4.25 -11.60 3.57
C PHE A 457 4.50 -10.09 3.59
N ALA A 458 3.45 -9.29 3.46
CA ALA A 458 3.55 -7.83 3.46
C ALA A 458 4.15 -7.27 4.76
N LYS A 459 3.94 -7.95 5.91
CA LYS A 459 4.49 -7.58 7.21
C LYS A 459 5.98 -7.80 7.32
N HIS A 460 6.40 -9.00 6.94
CA HIS A 460 7.71 -9.55 7.26
C HIS A 460 8.63 -9.59 6.04
N TRP A 461 8.21 -8.95 4.95
CA TRP A 461 8.96 -8.83 3.72
C TRP A 461 10.40 -8.40 3.96
N MET A 462 10.61 -7.34 4.75
CA MET A 462 11.95 -6.77 4.93
C MET A 462 12.86 -7.75 5.65
N GLU A 463 12.36 -8.42 6.70
CA GLU A 463 13.12 -9.45 7.41
C GLU A 463 13.43 -10.66 6.53
N MET A 464 12.54 -11.03 5.61
CA MET A 464 12.77 -12.08 4.61
C MET A 464 13.75 -11.64 3.51
N GLU A 465 13.67 -10.39 3.06
CA GLU A 465 14.57 -9.81 2.05
C GLU A 465 15.99 -9.68 2.62
N ASP A 466 16.11 -9.14 3.84
CA ASP A 466 17.35 -9.02 4.62
C ASP A 466 17.96 -10.38 4.96
N ALA A 467 17.15 -11.44 4.94
CA ALA A 467 17.68 -12.79 5.10
C ALA A 467 18.55 -13.21 3.90
N GLY A 468 18.48 -12.53 2.75
CA GLY A 468 19.39 -12.72 1.62
C GLY A 468 19.26 -14.06 0.91
N ILE A 469 18.15 -14.77 1.09
CA ILE A 469 17.80 -16.01 0.39
C ILE A 469 16.65 -15.70 -0.58
N SER A 470 16.66 -16.29 -1.77
CA SER A 470 15.55 -16.20 -2.71
C SER A 470 14.37 -17.05 -2.24
N GLY A 471 13.18 -16.46 -2.14
CA GLY A 471 11.99 -17.13 -1.62
C GLY A 471 10.79 -17.01 -2.58
N LEU A 472 10.18 -18.14 -2.94
CA LEU A 472 8.92 -18.16 -3.70
C LEU A 472 7.78 -18.58 -2.76
N LEU A 473 6.88 -17.66 -2.44
CA LEU A 473 5.84 -17.84 -1.43
C LEU A 473 4.47 -17.98 -2.05
N ILE A 474 3.70 -18.99 -1.66
CA ILE A 474 2.35 -19.27 -2.17
C ILE A 474 1.33 -18.88 -1.10
N ASP A 475 0.29 -18.12 -1.48
CA ASP A 475 -0.79 -17.80 -0.57
C ASP A 475 -1.51 -19.05 -0.08
N VAL A 476 -1.85 -19.04 1.21
CA VAL A 476 -2.72 -20.05 1.81
C VAL A 476 -4.18 -19.65 1.65
N GLU A 477 -5.04 -20.66 1.50
CA GLU A 477 -6.47 -20.49 1.36
C GLU A 477 -7.19 -20.54 2.72
N HIS A 478 -8.43 -20.05 2.73
CA HIS A 478 -9.30 -19.88 3.90
C HIS A 478 -8.82 -18.85 4.92
N THR A 479 -9.67 -18.66 5.94
CA THR A 479 -9.59 -17.55 6.86
C THR A 479 -8.30 -17.61 7.67
N SER A 480 -7.35 -16.78 7.28
CA SER A 480 -6.04 -16.72 7.91
C SER A 480 -6.15 -16.26 9.36
N CYS A 481 -5.06 -16.42 10.13
CA CYS A 481 -4.99 -15.85 11.47
C CYS A 481 -5.13 -14.32 11.47
N TYR A 482 -4.93 -13.64 10.33
CA TYR A 482 -5.20 -12.22 10.15
C TYR A 482 -6.67 -11.92 9.89
N GLU A 483 -7.37 -12.78 9.16
CA GLU A 483 -8.80 -12.60 8.86
C GLU A 483 -9.72 -13.01 10.01
N LEU A 484 -9.32 -14.01 10.81
CA LEU A 484 -10.03 -14.46 12.02
C LEU A 484 -9.64 -13.70 13.28
N ASP A 485 -8.74 -12.71 13.17
CA ASP A 485 -8.22 -11.98 14.32
C ASP A 485 -7.57 -12.92 15.36
N GLN A 486 -6.78 -13.90 14.89
CA GLN A 486 -6.02 -14.90 15.66
C GLN A 486 -4.46 -14.98 15.46
N GLU A 487 -3.78 -14.01 14.81
CA GLU A 487 -2.31 -13.79 14.82
C GLU A 487 -1.51 -13.88 16.16
N ALA A 488 -1.91 -13.27 17.28
CA ALA A 488 -1.23 -13.40 18.57
C ALA A 488 -1.25 -14.83 19.11
N GLU A 489 -2.34 -15.58 18.89
CA GLU A 489 -2.34 -17.02 19.11
C GLU A 489 -1.35 -17.64 18.11
N ALA A 490 -1.31 -17.17 16.86
CA ALA A 490 -0.38 -17.69 15.87
C ALA A 490 1.10 -17.50 16.19
N LYS A 491 1.50 -16.33 16.70
CA LYS A 491 2.87 -16.02 17.13
C LYS A 491 3.32 -16.87 18.32
N ARG A 492 2.38 -17.30 19.18
CA ARG A 492 2.67 -18.20 20.30
C ARG A 492 2.54 -19.68 19.96
N GLY A 493 2.15 -20.03 18.73
CA GLY A 493 1.79 -21.41 18.39
C GLY A 493 0.55 -21.87 19.17
N GLU A 494 -0.53 -21.09 19.14
CA GLU A 494 -1.80 -21.36 19.81
C GLU A 494 -3.02 -21.16 18.88
N PHE A 495 -2.79 -20.78 17.62
CA PHE A 495 -3.87 -20.48 16.66
C PHE A 495 -4.71 -21.72 16.36
N ARG A 496 -6.03 -21.58 16.52
CA ARG A 496 -7.01 -22.65 16.31
C ARG A 496 -7.80 -22.53 15.00
N GLY A 497 -7.58 -21.51 14.20
CA GLY A 497 -8.08 -21.51 12.82
C GLY A 497 -7.26 -22.44 11.94
N GLN A 498 -7.84 -22.83 10.81
CA GLN A 498 -7.23 -23.74 9.87
C GLN A 498 -7.23 -23.11 8.49
N THR A 499 -6.03 -22.88 7.96
CA THR A 499 -5.83 -22.54 6.55
C THR A 499 -5.61 -23.82 5.74
N SER A 500 -5.72 -23.75 4.42
CA SER A 500 -5.29 -24.82 3.52
C SER A 500 -4.14 -24.34 2.63
N LEU A 501 -3.26 -25.25 2.27
CA LEU A 501 -2.24 -24.98 1.26
C LEU A 501 -2.86 -25.17 -0.12
N ASN A 502 -2.49 -24.34 -1.09
CA ASN A 502 -2.81 -24.59 -2.47
C ASN A 502 -1.81 -25.60 -3.05
N VAL A 503 -2.08 -26.89 -2.81
CA VAL A 503 -1.21 -28.01 -3.21
C VAL A 503 -1.13 -28.13 -4.74
N ASP A 504 -2.18 -27.76 -5.46
CA ASP A 504 -2.21 -27.79 -6.92
C ASP A 504 -1.19 -26.81 -7.52
N ILE A 505 -1.08 -25.60 -6.94
CA ILE A 505 -0.04 -24.63 -7.31
C ILE A 505 1.36 -25.21 -7.02
N MET A 506 1.55 -25.80 -5.84
CA MET A 506 2.84 -26.42 -5.48
C MET A 506 3.24 -27.52 -6.48
N GLU A 507 2.33 -28.42 -6.83
CA GLU A 507 2.59 -29.50 -7.79
C GLU A 507 2.98 -28.97 -9.17
N LYS A 508 2.29 -27.92 -9.65
CA LYS A 508 2.62 -27.24 -10.90
C LYS A 508 4.00 -26.60 -10.85
N LEU A 509 4.36 -25.95 -9.74
CA LEU A 509 5.68 -25.32 -9.55
C LEU A 509 6.81 -26.35 -9.52
N PHE A 510 6.66 -27.44 -8.77
CA PHE A 510 7.67 -28.51 -8.72
C PHE A 510 7.84 -29.20 -10.09
N SER A 511 6.73 -29.41 -10.81
CA SER A 511 6.77 -30.01 -12.16
C SER A 511 7.29 -29.03 -13.22
N GLY A 512 7.12 -27.73 -13.00
CA GLY A 512 7.52 -26.62 -13.88
C GLY A 512 8.95 -26.13 -13.68
N GLY A 513 9.56 -26.43 -12.53
CA GLY A 513 10.94 -26.10 -12.13
C GLY A 513 11.97 -26.17 -13.25
N GLY A 514 12.05 -27.34 -13.90
CA GLY A 514 13.01 -27.59 -14.98
C GLY A 514 12.65 -27.01 -16.34
N ARG A 515 11.46 -26.40 -16.51
CA ARG A 515 11.02 -25.79 -17.79
C ARG A 515 11.34 -24.31 -17.89
N ILE A 516 11.45 -23.59 -16.77
CA ILE A 516 11.77 -22.15 -16.74
C ILE A 516 13.26 -21.92 -17.00
N GLU A 517 14.16 -22.79 -16.50
CA GLU A 517 15.61 -22.72 -16.78
C GLU A 517 15.98 -22.88 -18.27
N ALA A 518 15.09 -23.47 -19.08
CA ALA A 518 15.30 -23.65 -20.52
C ALA A 518 14.80 -22.47 -21.37
N GLY A 519 14.23 -21.42 -20.77
CA GLY A 519 13.58 -20.29 -21.43
C GLY A 519 14.41 -19.01 -21.47
N THR A 520 15.06 -18.77 -22.62
CA THR A 520 15.50 -17.46 -23.17
C THR A 520 16.57 -16.64 -22.42
N ASP A 521 17.83 -16.87 -22.78
CA ASP A 521 18.84 -15.80 -22.91
C ASP A 521 18.47 -14.93 -24.14
N PRO A 522 18.02 -13.67 -23.98
CA PRO A 522 17.63 -12.82 -25.11
C PRO A 522 18.83 -12.37 -25.96
N THR A 523 20.07 -12.70 -25.57
CA THR A 523 21.28 -12.16 -26.20
C THR A 523 21.94 -13.08 -27.23
N LYS A 524 21.45 -14.31 -27.43
CA LYS A 524 22.15 -15.29 -28.29
C LYS A 524 21.54 -15.68 -29.62
N ASP A 525 20.32 -15.31 -29.95
CA ASP A 525 19.72 -15.70 -31.23
C ASP A 525 19.23 -14.52 -32.06
N VAL A 526 20.18 -13.72 -32.56
CA VAL A 526 19.97 -12.98 -33.82
C VAL A 526 21.24 -13.02 -34.67
N SER A 527 21.60 -14.20 -35.18
CA SER A 527 22.44 -14.26 -36.39
C SER A 527 21.59 -13.78 -37.58
N ILE A 528 21.62 -12.47 -37.85
CA ILE A 528 21.00 -11.86 -39.04
C ILE A 528 21.72 -12.42 -40.27
N LYS A 529 21.12 -13.43 -40.94
CA LYS A 529 21.46 -13.73 -42.33
C LYS A 529 20.95 -12.57 -43.19
N ARG A 530 21.86 -11.64 -43.52
CA ARG A 530 21.62 -10.61 -44.54
C ARG A 530 21.42 -11.28 -45.90
N GLY A 531 20.17 -11.37 -46.34
CA GLY A 531 19.80 -11.63 -47.72
C GLY A 531 19.96 -10.35 -48.55
N LYS A 532 20.76 -10.44 -49.62
CA LYS A 532 20.89 -9.40 -50.65
C LYS A 532 19.57 -9.24 -51.39
N ASP A 533 18.90 -8.11 -51.19
CA ASP A 533 18.42 -7.19 -52.22
C ASP A 533 17.25 -6.38 -51.66
N GLY A 534 17.53 -5.12 -51.37
CA GLY A 534 16.54 -4.17 -50.92
C GLY A 534 15.57 -3.83 -52.04
N ARG A 535 14.30 -4.20 -51.87
CA ARG A 535 13.16 -3.55 -52.53
C ARG A 535 11.92 -3.65 -51.62
N ARG A 536 11.33 -2.49 -51.33
CA ARG A 536 9.95 -2.37 -50.84
C ARG A 536 9.00 -2.81 -51.94
N VAL A 537 8.01 -3.62 -51.60
CA VAL A 537 6.84 -3.86 -52.45
C VAL A 537 5.59 -3.74 -51.59
N LEU A 538 4.83 -2.68 -51.85
CA LEU A 538 3.40 -2.55 -51.56
C LEU A 538 2.68 -3.19 -52.74
N PHE A 539 1.75 -4.13 -52.54
CA PHE A 539 0.64 -4.39 -53.46
C PHE A 539 -0.54 -5.03 -52.72
N GLU A 540 -1.70 -4.40 -52.85
CA GLU A 540 -3.04 -4.99 -52.80
C GLU A 540 -3.22 -5.93 -54.01
N GLU A 541 -3.95 -7.04 -53.85
CA GLU A 541 -5.04 -7.46 -54.76
C GLU A 541 -5.72 -8.75 -54.25
N GLU A 542 -7.05 -8.75 -54.38
CA GLU A 542 -7.99 -9.85 -54.19
C GLU A 542 -7.73 -11.00 -55.18
N VAL A 543 -7.93 -12.25 -54.76
CA VAL A 543 -8.51 -13.30 -55.63
C VAL A 543 -9.41 -14.20 -54.78
N GLU A 544 -10.60 -14.40 -55.36
CA GLU A 544 -11.80 -15.09 -54.91
C GLU A 544 -11.76 -16.61 -55.24
N MET A 545 -12.70 -17.34 -54.63
CA MET A 545 -13.36 -18.59 -55.07
C MET A 545 -12.90 -20.00 -54.60
N GLU A 546 -13.89 -20.65 -53.96
CA GLU A 546 -14.40 -22.04 -54.12
C GLU A 546 -13.51 -23.23 -53.67
N GLY A 547 -14.01 -24.29 -53.01
CA GLY A 547 -15.37 -24.66 -52.60
C GLY A 547 -15.42 -26.08 -51.98
N ASP A 548 -16.65 -26.46 -51.58
CA ASP A 548 -17.25 -27.80 -51.37
C ASP A 548 -16.72 -28.79 -50.29
N ALA A 549 -17.47 -28.90 -49.18
CA ALA A 549 -18.44 -30.01 -48.91
C ALA A 549 -19.18 -29.78 -47.57
#